data_AF-A0A8K0NUK3-F1
#
_entry.id   AF-A0A8K0NUK3-F1
#
_cell.length_a   1.000
_cell.length_b   1.000
_cell.length_c   1.000
_cell.angle_alpha   90.00
_cell.angle_beta   90.00
_cell.angle_gamma   90.00
#
_symmetry.space_group_name_H-M   'P 1'
#
loop_
_entity.id
_entity.type
_entity.pdbx_description
1 polymer ?
#
loop_
_entity_poly.entity_id
_entity_poly.type
_entity_poly.pdbx_seq_one_letter_code
_entity_poly.pdbx_strand_id
1 'polypeptide(L)'
;MEDDEEMQEQSTACNDEVDEARSPDSRDLDALDHQRSSQEIKYHISTQFTNEELKNNRRYEMNHAKRGMALLFTHGEFQRTSLPSLPGTAKDGSALCATMKTLGFEVYPHQDKTWTEMKDIFIQGI
;
A
#
# COMPACT_ATOMS: atom_id res chain seq x y z
N MET A 1 58.88 4.15 38.80
CA MET A 1 57.48 4.01 38.39
C MET A 1 57.23 5.21 37.55
N GLU A 2 57.36 4.99 36.25
CA GLU A 2 57.36 6.02 35.21
C GLU A 2 55.93 6.55 35.00
N ASP A 3 55.90 7.82 34.64
CA ASP A 3 54.78 8.72 34.42
C ASP A 3 53.85 8.27 33.28
N ASP A 4 52.60 8.74 33.26
CA ASP A 4 52.07 9.53 32.12
C ASP A 4 50.66 10.06 32.38
N GLU A 5 50.51 11.31 31.97
CA GLU A 5 49.34 12.19 31.98
C GLU A 5 48.29 11.78 30.92
N GLU A 6 47.01 12.13 31.09
CA GLU A 6 46.33 13.10 30.19
C GLU A 6 44.83 13.26 30.50
N MET A 7 44.38 14.49 30.28
CA MET A 7 43.04 15.03 30.55
C MET A 7 42.06 14.82 29.39
N GLN A 8 40.77 14.73 29.78
CA GLN A 8 39.53 15.26 29.16
C GLN A 8 39.41 15.42 27.65
N GLU A 9 38.25 15.03 27.08
CA GLU A 9 37.56 15.91 26.12
C GLU A 9 36.04 15.68 26.06
N GLN A 10 35.34 16.78 25.85
CA GLN A 10 33.91 17.01 26.01
C GLN A 10 33.19 16.74 24.67
N SER A 11 32.06 16.02 24.67
CA SER A 11 31.20 15.95 23.48
C SER A 11 30.24 17.14 23.47
N THR A 12 30.54 18.13 22.64
CA THR A 12 29.66 19.24 22.27
C THR A 12 28.97 18.99 20.93
N ALA A 13 27.73 19.48 20.84
CA ALA A 13 26.98 19.91 19.65
C ALA A 13 26.53 18.87 18.61
N CYS A 14 25.22 18.62 18.57
CA CYS A 14 24.49 18.37 17.33
C CYS A 14 24.02 19.74 16.78
N ASN A 15 24.71 20.26 15.76
CA ASN A 15 24.26 21.41 15.00
C ASN A 15 23.40 20.95 13.82
N ASP A 16 22.28 21.64 13.64
CA ASP A 16 21.43 21.62 12.45
C ASP A 16 22.20 22.11 11.21
N GLU A 17 22.22 21.33 10.15
CA GLU A 17 22.44 21.83 8.79
C GLU A 17 21.30 21.35 7.88
N VAL A 18 20.61 22.34 7.33
CA VAL A 18 19.59 22.25 6.28
C VAL A 18 20.30 22.13 4.94
N ASP A 19 20.08 21.03 4.22
CA ASP A 19 20.50 20.91 2.82
C ASP A 19 19.27 20.76 1.89
N GLU A 20 19.09 21.77 1.05
CA GLU A 20 18.13 21.84 -0.03
C GLU A 20 18.49 20.82 -1.14
N ALA A 21 17.80 19.68 -1.16
CA ALA A 21 17.94 18.72 -2.25
C ALA A 21 17.03 19.11 -3.45
N ARG A 22 17.66 19.84 -4.37
CA ARG A 22 17.36 20.05 -5.80
C ARG A 22 16.43 19.00 -6.44
N SER A 23 15.32 19.47 -6.99
CA SER A 23 14.35 18.73 -7.82
C SER A 23 15.01 18.03 -9.03
N PRO A 24 14.82 16.72 -9.26
CA PRO A 24 15.22 16.10 -10.51
C PRO A 24 14.22 16.41 -11.62
N ASP A 25 14.79 16.90 -12.72
CA ASP A 25 14.15 17.29 -13.98
C ASP A 25 13.30 16.16 -14.57
N SER A 26 12.05 16.46 -14.84
CA SER A 26 11.13 15.62 -15.60
C SER A 26 11.39 15.80 -17.08
N ARG A 27 11.78 14.71 -17.77
CA ARG A 27 11.32 14.27 -19.11
C ARG A 27 12.37 13.36 -19.74
N ASP A 28 11.99 12.09 -19.93
CA ASP A 28 12.23 11.27 -21.13
C ASP A 28 12.06 9.78 -20.76
N LEU A 29 10.80 9.35 -20.74
CA LEU A 29 10.42 7.92 -20.70
C LEU A 29 9.46 7.64 -21.87
N ASP A 30 9.94 7.88 -23.09
CA ASP A 30 9.30 7.36 -24.31
C ASP A 30 10.14 6.21 -24.85
N ALA A 31 9.81 4.98 -24.44
CA ALA A 31 10.14 3.79 -25.21
C ALA A 31 9.28 2.57 -24.78
N LEU A 32 8.58 2.01 -25.78
CA LEU A 32 8.05 0.64 -25.89
C LEU A 32 6.57 0.40 -25.51
N ASP A 33 5.66 0.90 -26.35
CA ASP A 33 4.34 0.28 -26.55
C ASP A 33 4.48 -0.96 -27.45
N HIS A 34 4.67 -2.13 -26.83
CA HIS A 34 4.53 -3.43 -27.50
C HIS A 34 3.09 -3.91 -27.35
N GLN A 35 2.27 -3.51 -28.32
CA GLN A 35 1.15 -4.25 -28.91
C GLN A 35 0.68 -5.48 -28.12
N ARG A 36 -0.03 -5.26 -27.00
CA ARG A 36 -0.87 -6.29 -26.38
C ARG A 36 -2.30 -6.03 -26.80
N SER A 37 -2.87 -7.01 -27.50
CA SER A 37 -4.29 -7.10 -27.85
C SER A 37 -5.16 -6.87 -26.61
N SER A 38 -5.73 -5.67 -26.52
CA SER A 38 -6.61 -5.25 -25.43
C SER A 38 -7.96 -5.94 -25.55
N GLN A 39 -8.16 -7.05 -24.85
CA GLN A 39 -9.51 -7.40 -24.41
C GLN A 39 -9.83 -6.47 -23.23
N GLU A 40 -10.59 -5.41 -23.51
CA GLU A 40 -11.08 -4.48 -22.49
C GLU A 40 -11.95 -5.24 -21.48
N ILE A 41 -11.46 -5.39 -20.26
CA ILE A 41 -12.28 -5.83 -19.13
C ILE A 41 -13.17 -4.63 -18.78
N LYS A 42 -14.42 -4.67 -19.24
CA LYS A 42 -15.42 -3.63 -18.98
C LYS A 42 -15.91 -3.73 -17.53
N TYR A 43 -15.25 -3.03 -16.61
CA TYR A 43 -15.74 -2.86 -15.25
C TYR A 43 -17.04 -2.02 -15.29
N HIS A 44 -18.15 -2.62 -14.88
CA HIS A 44 -19.42 -1.91 -14.73
C HIS A 44 -19.44 -1.20 -13.37
N ILE A 45 -18.71 -0.11 -13.25
CA ILE A 45 -18.89 0.81 -12.12
C ILE A 45 -20.15 1.62 -12.45
N SER A 46 -21.26 1.30 -11.78
CA SER A 46 -22.51 2.07 -11.88
C SER A 46 -22.32 3.46 -11.25
N THR A 47 -21.75 4.40 -11.99
CA THR A 47 -21.67 5.80 -11.59
C THR A 47 -23.00 6.50 -11.87
N GLN A 48 -23.93 6.45 -10.91
CA GLN A 48 -25.14 7.28 -10.92
C GLN A 48 -24.86 8.72 -10.44
N PHE A 49 -23.87 9.39 -11.01
CA PHE A 49 -23.60 10.80 -10.71
C PHE A 49 -23.62 11.61 -12.00
N THR A 50 -24.55 12.56 -12.08
CA THR A 50 -24.52 13.60 -13.12
C THR A 50 -23.28 14.47 -12.89
N ASN A 51 -22.47 14.53 -13.93
CA ASN A 51 -21.01 14.63 -13.87
C ASN A 51 -20.49 16.08 -13.86
N GLU A 52 -21.24 17.04 -13.31
CA GLU A 52 -20.83 18.47 -13.35
C GLU A 52 -20.28 18.99 -12.02
N GLU A 53 -20.88 18.65 -10.88
CA GLU A 53 -20.39 19.12 -9.56
C GLU A 53 -19.11 18.39 -9.10
N LEU A 54 -18.94 17.12 -9.49
CA LEU A 54 -17.73 16.34 -9.17
C LEU A 54 -16.51 16.75 -10.02
N LYS A 55 -16.71 17.31 -11.22
CA LYS A 55 -15.59 17.66 -12.12
C LYS A 55 -14.66 18.74 -11.55
N ASN A 56 -15.17 19.61 -10.68
CA ASN A 56 -14.39 20.68 -10.06
C ASN A 56 -14.01 20.42 -8.60
N ASN A 57 -14.38 19.26 -8.04
CA ASN A 57 -13.99 18.93 -6.68
C ASN A 57 -12.62 18.27 -6.66
N ARG A 58 -11.67 18.84 -5.91
CA ARG A 58 -10.33 18.26 -5.73
C ARG A 58 -10.32 17.04 -4.78
N ARG A 59 -11.47 16.68 -4.19
CA ARG A 59 -11.60 15.60 -3.20
C ARG A 59 -12.73 14.64 -3.57
N TYR A 60 -12.51 13.36 -3.23
CA TYR A 60 -13.56 12.34 -3.31
C TYR A 60 -14.66 12.60 -2.28
N GLU A 61 -15.90 12.32 -2.66
CA GLU A 61 -17.02 12.27 -1.71
C GLU A 61 -16.85 11.03 -0.82
N MET A 62 -16.43 11.23 0.42
CA MET A 62 -16.16 10.13 1.38
C MET A 62 -17.28 9.95 2.42
N ASN A 63 -18.36 10.73 2.34
CA ASN A 63 -19.47 10.73 3.31
C ASN A 63 -20.64 9.83 2.88
N HIS A 64 -20.36 8.76 2.14
CA HIS A 64 -21.36 7.73 1.84
C HIS A 64 -21.77 6.98 3.13
N ALA A 65 -23.00 6.44 3.16
CA ALA A 65 -23.54 5.72 4.32
C ALA A 65 -22.67 4.52 4.75
N LYS A 66 -21.99 3.88 3.79
CA LYS A 66 -20.94 2.89 4.03
C LYS A 66 -19.64 3.40 3.41
N ARG A 67 -18.52 3.23 4.09
CA ARG A 67 -17.21 3.58 3.53
C ARG A 67 -16.78 2.64 2.39
N GLY A 68 -17.20 1.39 2.46
CA GLY A 68 -16.93 0.37 1.45
C GLY A 68 -16.48 -0.96 2.05
N MET A 69 -16.21 -1.91 1.16
CA MET A 69 -15.69 -3.23 1.51
C MET A 69 -14.16 -3.25 1.36
N ALA A 70 -13.48 -3.94 2.28
CA ALA A 70 -12.05 -4.19 2.20
C ALA A 70 -11.79 -5.70 2.20
N LEU A 71 -11.37 -6.24 1.06
CA LEU A 71 -10.91 -7.62 0.93
C LEU A 71 -9.41 -7.66 1.23
N LEU A 72 -9.00 -8.42 2.24
CA LEU A 72 -7.60 -8.49 2.67
C LEU A 72 -7.03 -9.88 2.45
N PHE A 73 -6.25 -10.04 1.38
CA PHE A 73 -5.55 -11.30 1.07
C PHE A 73 -4.16 -11.29 1.69
N THR A 74 -3.97 -12.12 2.71
CA THR A 74 -2.70 -12.26 3.45
C THR A 74 -2.08 -13.61 3.10
N HIS A 75 -0.84 -13.62 2.63
CA HIS A 75 -0.11 -14.85 2.30
C HIS A 75 1.12 -15.00 3.20
N GLY A 76 1.07 -15.96 4.11
CA GLY A 76 2.20 -16.38 4.94
C GLY A 76 2.82 -17.69 4.46
N GLU A 77 2.02 -18.59 3.89
CA GLU A 77 2.46 -19.91 3.42
C GLU A 77 2.24 -20.06 1.91
N PHE A 78 3.19 -20.70 1.23
CA PHE A 78 3.13 -20.94 -0.21
C PHE A 78 3.17 -22.43 -0.51
N GLN A 79 2.28 -22.89 -1.39
CA GLN A 79 2.31 -24.27 -1.89
C GLN A 79 3.54 -24.57 -2.75
N ARG A 80 4.16 -23.52 -3.31
CA ARG A 80 5.35 -23.62 -4.14
C ARG A 80 6.58 -23.75 -3.24
N THR A 81 7.20 -24.93 -3.25
CA THR A 81 8.36 -25.28 -2.40
C THR A 81 9.59 -24.37 -2.57
N SER A 82 9.69 -23.64 -3.67
CA SER A 82 10.78 -22.68 -3.89
C SER A 82 10.58 -21.34 -3.19
N LEU A 83 9.40 -21.11 -2.59
CA LEU A 83 9.09 -19.88 -1.86
C LEU A 83 9.12 -20.19 -0.36
N PRO A 84 9.89 -19.44 0.43
CA PRO A 84 9.89 -19.60 1.88
C PRO A 84 8.58 -19.07 2.49
N SER A 85 8.23 -19.61 3.66
CA SER A 85 7.19 -19.02 4.50
C SER A 85 7.58 -17.60 4.93
N LEU A 86 6.58 -16.73 5.08
CA LEU A 86 6.72 -15.34 5.53
C LEU A 86 6.15 -15.21 6.94
N PRO A 87 6.94 -15.55 7.98
CA PRO A 87 6.51 -15.38 9.36
C PRO A 87 6.30 -13.88 9.65
N GLY A 88 5.17 -13.55 10.26
CA GLY A 88 4.81 -12.17 10.62
C GLY A 88 3.73 -11.55 9.74
N THR A 89 3.53 -12.03 8.52
CA THR A 89 2.48 -11.48 7.63
C THR A 89 1.08 -11.64 8.22
N ALA A 90 0.83 -12.69 9.01
CA ALA A 90 -0.42 -12.85 9.76
C ALA A 90 -0.64 -11.75 10.82
N LYS A 91 0.44 -11.28 11.47
CA LYS A 91 0.39 -10.17 12.42
C LYS A 91 0.09 -8.86 11.71
N ASP A 92 0.75 -8.63 10.57
CA ASP A 92 0.50 -7.45 9.74
C ASP A 92 -0.94 -7.42 9.21
N GLY A 93 -1.43 -8.57 8.72
CA GLY A 93 -2.80 -8.73 8.28
C GLY A 93 -3.81 -8.42 9.40
N SER A 94 -3.54 -8.90 10.62
CA SER A 94 -4.39 -8.61 11.78
C SER A 94 -4.41 -7.13 12.15
N ALA A 95 -3.23 -6.48 12.15
CA ALA A 95 -3.10 -5.05 12.44
C ALA A 95 -3.79 -4.18 11.38
N LEU A 96 -3.64 -4.53 10.10
CA LEU A 96 -4.31 -3.83 9.01
C LEU A 96 -5.83 -4.02 9.07
N CYS A 97 -6.30 -5.22 9.39
CA CYS A 97 -7.72 -5.53 9.55
C CYS A 97 -8.35 -4.67 10.67
N ALA A 98 -7.67 -4.53 11.81
CA ALA A 98 -8.10 -3.65 12.90
C ALA A 98 -8.15 -2.16 12.48
N THR A 99 -7.14 -1.72 11.74
CA THR A 99 -7.05 -0.33 11.24
C THR A 99 -8.17 -0.03 10.25
N MET A 100 -8.42 -0.93 9.29
CA MET A 100 -9.49 -0.76 8.30
C MET A 100 -10.88 -0.76 8.92
N LYS A 101 -11.12 -1.61 9.94
CA LYS A 101 -12.35 -1.58 10.73
C LYS A 101 -12.52 -0.25 11.47
N THR A 102 -11.45 0.28 12.04
CA THR A 102 -11.46 1.60 12.72
C THR A 102 -11.78 2.72 11.74
N LEU A 103 -11.30 2.61 10.50
CA LEU A 103 -11.66 3.54 9.43
C LEU A 103 -13.11 3.38 8.95
N GLY A 104 -13.85 2.34 9.36
CA GLY A 104 -15.25 2.13 9.00
C GLY A 104 -15.48 1.26 7.76
N PHE A 105 -14.48 0.52 7.31
CA PHE A 105 -14.65 -0.48 6.26
C PHE A 105 -15.28 -1.77 6.77
N GLU A 106 -16.02 -2.43 5.90
CA GLU A 106 -16.48 -3.80 6.08
C GLU A 106 -15.37 -4.75 5.62
N VAL A 107 -14.64 -5.34 6.57
CA VAL A 107 -13.36 -6.03 6.28
C VAL A 107 -13.53 -7.55 6.24
N TYR A 108 -13.01 -8.15 5.16
CA TYR A 108 -13.04 -9.59 4.88
C TYR A 108 -11.61 -10.11 4.71
N PRO A 109 -11.02 -10.67 5.79
CA PRO A 109 -9.68 -11.26 5.72
C PRO A 109 -9.72 -12.65 5.07
N HIS A 110 -8.75 -12.90 4.20
CA HIS A 110 -8.55 -14.15 3.49
C HIS A 110 -7.08 -14.56 3.60
N GLN A 111 -6.82 -15.70 4.23
CA GLN A 111 -5.47 -16.21 4.47
C GLN A 111 -5.10 -17.28 3.42
N ASP A 112 -3.89 -17.17 2.85
CA ASP A 112 -3.24 -18.17 2.00
C ASP A 112 -4.10 -18.69 0.83
N LYS A 113 -4.91 -17.80 0.24
CA LYS A 113 -5.80 -18.17 -0.88
C LYS A 113 -5.04 -18.47 -2.17
N THR A 114 -5.47 -19.50 -2.86
CA THR A 114 -5.03 -19.76 -4.24
C THR A 114 -5.61 -18.71 -5.19
N TRP A 115 -5.01 -18.60 -6.38
CA TRP A 115 -5.54 -17.75 -7.44
C TRP A 115 -7.00 -18.05 -7.76
N THR A 116 -7.38 -19.34 -7.84
CA THR A 116 -8.75 -19.77 -8.11
C THR A 116 -9.70 -19.28 -7.03
N GLU A 117 -9.35 -19.47 -5.76
CA GLU A 117 -10.19 -19.00 -4.65
C GLU A 117 -10.31 -17.48 -4.61
N MET A 118 -9.23 -16.73 -4.86
CA MET A 118 -9.30 -15.27 -4.94
C MET A 118 -10.22 -14.83 -6.08
N LYS A 119 -10.10 -15.47 -7.24
CA LYS A 119 -10.96 -15.20 -8.40
C LYS A 119 -12.43 -15.47 -8.08
N ASP A 120 -12.73 -16.57 -7.39
CA ASP A 120 -14.09 -16.90 -6.97
C ASP A 120 -14.65 -15.84 -6.01
N ILE A 121 -13.83 -15.37 -5.05
CA ILE A 121 -14.21 -14.28 -4.12
C ILE A 121 -14.53 -12.99 -4.89
N PHE A 122 -13.75 -12.64 -5.91
CA PHE A 122 -14.02 -11.44 -6.72
C PHE A 122 -15.29 -11.57 -7.57
N ILE A 123 -15.60 -12.76 -8.07
CA ILE A 123 -16.74 -12.99 -8.98
C ILE A 123 -18.05 -13.13 -8.20
N GLN A 124 -18.03 -13.86 -7.08
CA GLN A 124 -19.25 -14.16 -6.34
C GLN A 124 -19.85 -12.88 -5.75
N GLY A 125 -19.01 -11.90 -5.39
CA GLY A 125 -19.43 -10.78 -4.55
C GLY A 125 -19.85 -11.33 -3.19
N ILE A 126 -19.35 -10.76 -2.11
CA ILE A 126 -19.76 -11.23 -0.78
C ILE A 126 -21.25 -10.94 -0.58
#